data_AF-A0A7C5X7D1-F1
#
_entry.id   AF-A0A7C5X7D1-F1
#
_cell.length_a   1.000
_cell.length_b   1.000
_cell.length_c   1.000
_cell.angle_alpha   90.00
_cell.angle_beta   90.00
_cell.angle_gamma   90.00
#
_symmetry.space_group_name_H-M   'P 1'
#
loop_
_entity.id
_entity.type
_entity.pdbx_description
1 polymer ?
#
loop_
_entity_poly.entity_id
_entity_poly.type
_entity_poly.pdbx_seq_one_letter_code
_entity_poly.pdbx_strand_id
1 'polypeptide(L)'
;MVKVETHGPYTYVESPVDWFAIDVLAVLTILWVLFTFWHKGVRGNNITRYPQIHMAIPYPQWRRGLLGEKPAIGAGRAISAFFKTLFADVLAMGILKCEYGRSEREVVHTRGPKRVAKFLMVWGFVFAALSTTIAYFTFPHNMIVLDSTHPARVLGMVSGVFLIVGAAIWLSVRYKEVGYSGKQWWQLTGAEYLPVTILLLGVSGFVLQAAVLAYANGWPGADTFLWFAVHFHAIPVAAFFWLFFWTKADHIVYRIFWRIYDYADKELAGANTRLPPTTLKPLNKTGKEIQPGY
;
A
#
# COMPACT_ATOMS: atom_id res chain seq x y z
N MET A 1 -30.77 23.92 -3.71
CA MET A 1 -30.53 23.34 -2.37
C MET A 1 -30.47 21.83 -2.55
N VAL A 2 -29.36 21.20 -2.20
CA VAL A 2 -29.25 19.74 -2.25
C VAL A 2 -30.18 19.17 -1.18
N LYS A 3 -30.87 18.08 -1.50
CA LYS A 3 -31.89 17.51 -0.63
C LYS A 3 -31.21 16.75 0.51
N VAL A 4 -31.52 17.14 1.75
CA VAL A 4 -31.14 16.38 2.95
C VAL A 4 -32.26 15.40 3.27
N GLU A 5 -31.92 14.13 3.46
CA GLU A 5 -32.87 13.07 3.76
C GLU A 5 -32.45 12.32 5.03
N THR A 6 -33.42 11.94 5.85
CA THR A 6 -33.18 11.14 7.05
C THR A 6 -33.61 9.71 6.79
N HIS A 7 -32.67 8.76 6.91
CA HIS A 7 -32.95 7.32 6.79
C HIS A 7 -32.49 6.60 8.06
N GLY A 8 -33.44 6.17 8.89
CA GLY A 8 -33.14 5.53 10.18
C GLY A 8 -32.44 6.50 11.16
N PRO A 9 -31.35 6.10 11.83
CA PRO A 9 -30.65 6.95 12.79
C PRO A 9 -29.69 7.97 12.14
N TYR A 10 -29.62 8.02 10.81
CA TYR A 10 -28.64 8.83 10.09
C TYR A 10 -29.30 9.79 9.09
N THR A 11 -28.60 10.89 8.86
CA THR A 11 -28.90 11.95 7.91
C THR A 11 -27.96 11.87 6.71
N TYR A 12 -28.52 12.12 5.53
CA TYR A 12 -27.87 11.93 4.25
C TYR A 12 -28.04 13.19 3.40
N VAL A 13 -27.05 13.46 2.55
CA VAL A 13 -27.12 14.46 1.49
C VAL A 13 -26.87 13.78 0.16
N GLU A 14 -27.62 14.21 -0.86
CA GLU A 14 -27.34 13.78 -2.23
C GLU A 14 -25.91 14.17 -2.64
N SER A 15 -25.19 13.23 -3.22
CA SER A 15 -23.82 13.44 -3.63
C SER A 15 -23.78 14.37 -4.84
N PRO A 16 -22.88 15.37 -4.87
CA PRO A 16 -22.74 16.26 -6.02
C PRO A 16 -22.11 15.59 -7.25
N VAL A 17 -21.68 14.34 -7.12
CA VAL A 17 -21.08 13.52 -8.17
C VAL A 17 -21.89 12.24 -8.26
N ASP A 18 -22.19 11.80 -9.47
CA ASP A 18 -22.81 10.50 -9.69
C ASP A 18 -21.85 9.38 -9.31
N TRP A 19 -22.23 8.57 -8.34
CA TRP A 19 -21.47 7.44 -7.84
C TRP A 19 -21.30 6.37 -8.91
N PHE A 20 -22.18 6.31 -9.91
CA PHE A 20 -21.95 5.47 -11.07
C PHE A 20 -20.61 5.79 -11.76
N ALA A 21 -20.23 7.07 -11.86
CA ALA A 21 -18.93 7.45 -12.42
C ALA A 21 -17.76 7.00 -11.52
N ILE A 22 -17.95 7.02 -10.19
CA ILE A 22 -16.98 6.52 -9.22
C ILE A 22 -16.84 4.99 -9.33
N ASP A 23 -17.96 4.27 -9.48
CA ASP A 23 -18.00 2.82 -9.66
C ASP A 23 -17.28 2.40 -10.95
N VAL A 24 -17.55 3.10 -12.07
CA VAL A 24 -16.84 2.89 -13.33
C VAL A 24 -15.34 3.14 -13.16
N LEU A 25 -14.95 4.23 -12.49
CA LEU A 25 -13.54 4.52 -12.21
C LEU A 25 -12.89 3.45 -11.33
N ALA A 26 -13.60 2.92 -10.33
CA ALA A 26 -13.14 1.85 -9.47
C ALA A 26 -12.92 0.56 -10.27
N VAL A 27 -13.87 0.18 -11.13
CA VAL A 27 -13.74 -0.98 -12.03
C VAL A 27 -12.54 -0.83 -12.96
N LEU A 28 -12.38 0.32 -13.62
CA LEU A 28 -11.23 0.60 -14.47
C LEU A 28 -9.91 0.52 -13.69
N THR A 29 -9.90 1.02 -12.45
CA THR A 29 -8.74 0.97 -11.57
C THR A 29 -8.39 -0.48 -11.19
N ILE A 30 -9.38 -1.32 -10.90
CA ILE A 30 -9.15 -2.76 -10.62
C ILE A 30 -8.59 -3.46 -11.86
N LEU A 31 -9.19 -3.24 -13.03
CA LEU A 31 -8.70 -3.83 -14.29
C LEU A 31 -7.26 -3.40 -14.58
N TRP A 32 -6.94 -2.13 -14.34
CA TRP A 32 -5.58 -1.60 -14.45
C TRP A 32 -4.62 -2.28 -13.48
N VAL A 33 -4.97 -2.36 -12.19
CA VAL A 33 -4.16 -3.06 -11.17
C VAL A 33 -3.90 -4.52 -11.58
N LEU A 34 -4.90 -5.23 -12.09
CA LEU A 34 -4.77 -6.61 -12.56
C LEU A 34 -3.87 -6.71 -13.80
N PHE A 35 -4.09 -5.86 -14.81
CA PHE A 35 -3.28 -5.82 -16.03
C PHE A 35 -1.79 -5.59 -15.71
N THR A 36 -1.52 -4.72 -14.74
CA THR A 36 -0.17 -4.25 -14.43
C THR A 36 0.57 -5.22 -13.54
N PHE A 37 -0.14 -5.84 -12.60
CA PHE A 37 0.33 -7.01 -11.87
C PHE A 37 0.64 -8.18 -12.82
N TRP A 38 -0.22 -8.46 -13.80
CA TRP A 38 0.04 -9.48 -14.81
C TRP A 38 1.29 -9.15 -15.64
N HIS A 39 1.37 -7.93 -16.17
CA HIS A 39 2.47 -7.49 -17.03
C HIS A 39 3.81 -7.43 -16.30
N LYS A 40 3.90 -6.72 -15.17
CA LYS A 40 5.15 -6.53 -14.43
C LYS A 40 5.42 -7.64 -13.43
N GLY A 41 4.39 -8.08 -12.70
CA GLY A 41 4.52 -9.11 -11.67
C GLY A 41 4.72 -10.51 -12.26
N VAL A 42 3.78 -10.95 -13.10
CA VAL A 42 3.73 -12.32 -13.62
C VAL A 42 4.63 -12.50 -14.84
N ARG A 43 4.40 -11.78 -15.96
CA ARG A 43 5.22 -11.93 -17.19
C ARG A 43 6.67 -11.50 -16.96
N GLY A 44 6.88 -10.46 -16.16
CA GLY A 44 8.22 -10.02 -15.73
C GLY A 44 8.90 -10.96 -14.72
N ASN A 45 8.18 -11.97 -14.21
CA ASN A 45 8.60 -12.87 -13.13
C ASN A 45 9.02 -12.13 -11.83
N ASN A 46 8.67 -10.86 -11.66
CA ASN A 46 9.09 -10.05 -10.51
C ASN A 46 8.57 -10.62 -9.19
N ILE A 47 7.37 -11.20 -9.17
CA ILE A 47 6.78 -11.85 -7.99
C ILE A 47 7.68 -12.99 -7.48
N THR A 48 8.18 -13.80 -8.40
CA THR A 48 9.04 -14.97 -8.10
C THR A 48 10.51 -14.61 -7.93
N ARG A 49 10.88 -13.36 -8.25
CA ARG A 49 12.25 -12.85 -8.18
C ARG A 49 12.48 -11.97 -6.99
N TYR A 50 11.48 -11.60 -6.20
CA TYR A 50 11.71 -10.77 -5.03
C TYR A 50 12.46 -11.58 -3.94
N PRO A 51 13.43 -11.04 -3.19
CA PRO A 51 14.08 -9.74 -3.32
C PRO A 51 15.20 -9.68 -4.39
N GLN A 52 15.50 -10.80 -5.06
CA GLN A 52 16.49 -10.96 -6.14
C GLN A 52 16.28 -10.08 -7.38
N ILE A 53 15.19 -9.31 -7.50
CA ILE A 53 14.98 -8.30 -8.56
C ILE A 53 16.14 -7.28 -8.57
N HIS A 54 16.80 -7.08 -7.43
CA HIS A 54 17.95 -6.20 -7.28
C HIS A 54 19.30 -6.89 -7.51
N MET A 55 19.29 -8.19 -7.81
CA MET A 55 20.46 -9.06 -7.83
C MET A 55 20.69 -9.64 -9.22
N ALA A 56 21.93 -9.66 -9.69
CA ALA A 56 22.26 -10.25 -10.98
C ALA A 56 22.46 -11.77 -10.83
N ILE A 57 21.41 -12.56 -11.09
CA ILE A 57 21.50 -14.03 -11.18
C ILE A 57 21.36 -14.43 -12.66
N PRO A 58 22.25 -15.28 -13.22
CA PRO A 58 22.11 -15.76 -14.59
C PRO A 58 20.77 -16.48 -14.82
N TYR A 59 19.96 -15.96 -15.75
CA TYR A 59 18.61 -16.43 -16.08
C TYR A 59 18.48 -17.97 -16.29
N PRO A 60 19.44 -18.66 -16.93
CA PRO A 60 19.39 -20.11 -17.12
C PRO A 60 19.51 -20.91 -15.82
N GLN A 61 20.34 -20.46 -14.88
CA GLN A 61 20.52 -21.09 -13.57
C GLN A 61 19.30 -20.85 -12.67
N TRP A 62 18.72 -19.65 -12.76
CA TRP A 62 17.47 -19.31 -12.07
C TRP A 62 16.30 -20.20 -12.53
N ARG A 63 16.10 -20.34 -13.85
CA ARG A 63 14.99 -21.13 -14.40
C ARG A 63 15.07 -22.61 -14.01
N ARG A 64 16.27 -23.22 -14.07
CA ARG A 64 16.48 -24.62 -13.66
C ARG A 64 16.31 -24.80 -12.15
N GLY A 65 17.03 -24.02 -11.35
CA GLY A 65 17.09 -24.20 -9.89
C GLY A 65 15.85 -23.75 -9.11
N LEU A 66 15.00 -22.87 -9.65
CA LEU A 66 13.89 -22.26 -8.90
C LEU A 66 12.49 -22.54 -9.48
N LEU A 67 12.37 -22.73 -10.80
CA LEU A 67 11.05 -22.87 -11.46
C LEU A 67 10.82 -24.20 -12.18
N GLY A 68 11.81 -24.75 -12.88
CA GLY A 68 11.62 -25.85 -13.83
C GLY A 68 11.76 -27.25 -13.25
N GLU A 69 12.67 -27.47 -12.29
CA GLU A 69 13.03 -28.81 -11.80
C GLU A 69 12.29 -29.21 -10.50
N LYS A 70 11.26 -28.46 -10.08
CA LYS A 70 10.68 -28.61 -8.73
C LYS A 70 9.21 -29.02 -8.71
N PRO A 71 8.80 -29.85 -7.74
CA PRO A 71 7.42 -30.33 -7.62
C PRO A 71 6.45 -29.17 -7.39
N ALA A 72 5.25 -29.26 -7.94
CA ALA A 72 4.23 -28.22 -7.80
C ALA A 72 3.86 -27.96 -6.33
N ILE A 73 3.57 -26.70 -5.98
CA ILE A 73 3.04 -26.36 -4.66
C ILE A 73 1.58 -26.81 -4.62
N GLY A 74 1.24 -27.73 -3.70
CA GLY A 74 -0.15 -28.15 -3.50
C GLY A 74 -1.04 -27.01 -3.00
N ALA A 75 -2.29 -26.96 -3.47
CA ALA A 75 -3.23 -25.87 -3.18
C ALA A 75 -3.44 -25.62 -1.67
N GLY A 76 -3.59 -26.68 -0.86
CA GLY A 76 -3.75 -26.55 0.60
C GLY A 76 -2.55 -25.89 1.30
N ARG A 77 -1.33 -26.10 0.79
CA ARG A 77 -0.12 -25.47 1.33
C ARG A 77 -0.03 -24.00 0.94
N ALA A 78 -0.38 -23.67 -0.30
CA ALA A 78 -0.46 -22.27 -0.73
C ALA A 78 -1.47 -21.49 0.12
N ILE A 79 -2.62 -22.09 0.44
CA ILE A 79 -3.65 -21.49 1.30
C ILE A 79 -3.13 -21.31 2.74
N SER A 80 -2.51 -22.33 3.33
CA SER A 80 -1.94 -22.21 4.68
C SER A 80 -0.84 -21.15 4.75
N ALA A 81 0.07 -21.13 3.79
CA ALA A 81 1.12 -20.11 3.67
C ALA A 81 0.54 -18.71 3.46
N PHE A 82 -0.55 -18.58 2.69
CA PHE A 82 -1.29 -17.32 2.52
C PHE A 82 -1.79 -16.79 3.87
N PHE A 83 -2.51 -17.61 4.65
CA PHE A 83 -3.01 -17.18 5.95
C PHE A 83 -1.87 -16.89 6.94
N LYS A 84 -0.81 -17.69 6.92
CA LYS A 84 0.39 -17.43 7.75
C LYS A 84 1.04 -16.10 7.39
N THR A 85 1.18 -15.77 6.10
CA THR A 85 1.67 -14.45 5.66
C THR A 85 0.70 -13.34 6.04
N LEU A 86 -0.61 -13.52 5.87
CA LEU A 86 -1.60 -12.52 6.22
C LEU A 86 -1.58 -12.17 7.71
N PHE A 87 -1.64 -13.18 8.59
CA PHE A 87 -1.72 -12.96 10.03
C PHE A 87 -0.36 -12.66 10.67
N ALA A 88 0.70 -13.43 10.33
CA ALA A 88 1.99 -13.28 11.00
C ALA A 88 2.88 -12.20 10.38
N ASP A 89 2.82 -12.01 9.05
CA ASP A 89 3.69 -11.06 8.36
C ASP A 89 2.99 -9.72 8.11
N VAL A 90 1.76 -9.70 7.59
CA VAL A 90 1.05 -8.45 7.25
C VAL A 90 0.41 -7.81 8.48
N LEU A 91 -0.41 -8.56 9.23
CA LEU A 91 -1.13 -8.01 10.39
C LEU A 91 -0.25 -7.91 11.66
N ALA A 92 0.52 -8.95 11.98
CA ALA A 92 1.48 -8.93 13.09
C ALA A 92 2.84 -8.35 12.70
N MET A 93 2.96 -7.82 11.48
CA MET A 93 4.09 -6.99 11.05
C MET A 93 5.44 -7.72 10.99
N GLY A 94 5.41 -9.05 10.85
CA GLY A 94 6.57 -9.87 10.53
C GLY A 94 7.27 -9.46 9.23
N ILE A 95 6.51 -8.91 8.26
CA ILE A 95 7.03 -8.37 7.01
C ILE A 95 7.91 -7.14 7.25
N LEU A 96 7.81 -6.44 8.38
CA LEU A 96 8.69 -5.31 8.68
C LEU A 96 10.02 -5.70 9.32
N LYS A 97 10.22 -6.97 9.69
CA LYS A 97 11.44 -7.38 10.37
C LYS A 97 12.69 -7.28 9.47
N CYS A 98 12.59 -7.42 8.14
CA CYS A 98 13.76 -7.42 7.24
C CYS A 98 14.41 -6.05 6.97
N GLU A 99 14.39 -5.11 7.91
CA GLU A 99 15.46 -4.08 7.98
C GLU A 99 16.68 -4.66 8.71
N TYR A 100 17.08 -5.89 8.34
CA TYR A 100 18.26 -6.60 8.85
C TYR A 100 19.35 -6.63 7.77
N GLY A 101 19.59 -5.51 7.10
CA GLY A 101 20.71 -5.34 6.17
C GLY A 101 21.54 -4.12 6.54
N ARG A 102 22.83 -4.31 6.82
CA ARG A 102 23.81 -3.21 6.82
C ARG A 102 24.09 -2.87 5.37
N SER A 103 23.56 -1.76 4.86
CA SER A 103 24.20 -1.12 3.70
C SER A 103 25.42 -0.37 4.23
N GLU A 104 26.57 -0.47 3.57
CA GLU A 104 27.83 0.19 3.99
C GLU A 104 27.73 1.73 4.12
N ARG A 105 26.60 2.33 3.72
CA ARG A 105 26.32 3.77 3.84
C ARG A 105 25.13 4.12 4.73
N GLU A 106 24.41 3.14 5.27
CA GLU A 106 23.21 3.39 6.10
C GLU A 106 23.47 2.81 7.50
N VAL A 107 24.14 3.58 8.35
CA VAL A 107 24.14 3.30 9.80
C VAL A 107 22.72 3.62 10.28
N VAL A 108 21.85 2.61 10.32
CA VAL A 108 20.40 2.78 10.53
C VAL A 108 20.08 3.14 11.99
N HIS A 109 20.24 4.42 12.35
CA HIS A 109 19.83 4.96 13.65
C HIS A 109 18.30 5.18 13.78
N THR A 110 17.54 4.89 12.72
CA THR A 110 16.13 5.30 12.52
C THR A 110 15.17 4.12 12.37
N ARG A 111 15.63 2.90 12.67
CA ARG A 111 14.90 1.63 12.48
C ARG A 111 13.56 1.59 13.21
N GLY A 112 13.53 2.00 14.48
CA GLY A 112 12.31 2.08 15.28
C GLY A 112 11.26 2.98 14.62
N PRO A 113 11.61 4.25 14.33
CA PRO A 113 10.76 5.17 13.58
C PRO A 113 10.26 4.63 12.23
N LYS A 114 11.11 4.01 11.40
CA LYS A 114 10.68 3.40 10.12
C LYS A 114 9.65 2.29 10.31
N ARG A 115 9.83 1.46 11.34
CA ARG A 115 8.90 0.39 11.68
C ARG A 115 7.54 0.94 12.13
N VAL A 116 7.55 1.97 12.98
CA VAL A 116 6.32 2.65 13.44
C VAL A 116 5.61 3.33 12.27
N ALA A 117 6.34 4.02 11.40
CA ALA A 117 5.76 4.66 10.21
C ALA A 117 5.03 3.66 9.33
N LYS A 118 5.68 2.54 9.00
CA LYS A 118 5.09 1.46 8.20
C LYS A 118 3.90 0.80 8.91
N PHE A 119 3.96 0.62 10.23
CA PHE A 119 2.83 0.13 11.02
C PHE A 119 1.60 1.00 10.86
N LEU A 120 1.77 2.30 11.11
CA LEU A 120 0.69 3.25 11.02
C LEU A 120 0.13 3.29 9.59
N MET A 121 0.97 3.30 8.57
CA MET A 121 0.47 3.32 7.20
C MET A 121 -0.27 2.04 6.79
N VAL A 122 0.23 0.85 7.15
CA VAL A 122 -0.45 -0.43 6.85
C VAL A 122 -1.81 -0.48 7.53
N TRP A 123 -1.87 -0.20 8.83
CA TRP A 123 -3.14 -0.17 9.56
C TRP A 123 -4.06 0.96 9.08
N GLY A 124 -3.51 2.10 8.68
CA GLY A 124 -4.24 3.17 8.02
C GLY A 124 -4.95 2.68 6.75
N PHE A 125 -4.27 1.94 5.89
CA PHE A 125 -4.89 1.33 4.71
C PHE A 125 -5.92 0.26 5.05
N VAL A 126 -5.69 -0.55 6.10
CA VAL A 126 -6.69 -1.53 6.57
C VAL A 126 -7.97 -0.82 7.03
N PHE A 127 -7.85 0.24 7.84
CA PHE A 127 -9.01 1.02 8.26
C PHE A 127 -9.69 1.74 7.10
N ALA A 128 -8.93 2.24 6.09
CA ALA A 128 -9.51 2.81 4.88
C ALA A 128 -10.34 1.78 4.10
N ALA A 129 -9.81 0.57 3.94
CA ALA A 129 -10.49 -0.52 3.26
C ALA A 129 -11.79 -0.91 3.98
N LEU A 130 -11.75 -1.06 5.31
CA LEU A 130 -12.93 -1.34 6.13
C LEU A 130 -13.95 -0.20 6.05
N SER A 131 -13.51 1.05 6.21
CA SER A 131 -14.34 2.25 6.07
C SER A 131 -15.07 2.28 4.73
N THR A 132 -14.33 2.10 3.63
CA THR A 132 -14.88 2.13 2.27
C THR A 132 -15.86 0.97 2.03
N THR A 133 -15.53 -0.22 2.52
CA THR A 133 -16.39 -1.40 2.40
C THR A 133 -17.70 -1.21 3.14
N ILE A 134 -17.65 -0.70 4.38
CA ILE A 134 -18.85 -0.42 5.15
C ILE A 134 -19.68 0.66 4.45
N ALA A 135 -19.07 1.79 4.04
CA ALA A 135 -19.76 2.85 3.32
C ALA A 135 -20.48 2.33 2.06
N TYR A 136 -19.82 1.48 1.28
CA TYR A 136 -20.38 0.89 0.07
C TYR A 136 -21.64 0.04 0.35
N PHE A 137 -21.69 -0.66 1.48
CA PHE A 137 -22.84 -1.51 1.83
C PHE A 137 -23.93 -0.78 2.63
N THR A 138 -23.61 0.32 3.31
CA THR A 138 -24.56 0.99 4.22
C THR A 138 -25.11 2.30 3.67
N PHE A 139 -24.40 2.98 2.76
CA PHE A 139 -24.89 4.24 2.22
C PHE A 139 -25.82 3.95 1.02
N PRO A 140 -27.00 4.59 0.96
CA PRO A 140 -27.81 4.55 -0.26
C PRO A 140 -27.01 5.10 -1.44
N HIS A 141 -27.28 4.58 -2.64
CA HIS A 141 -26.58 5.04 -3.85
C HIS A 141 -26.77 6.54 -4.05
N ASN A 142 -25.71 7.25 -4.43
CA ASN A 142 -25.68 8.71 -4.56
C ASN A 142 -25.97 9.50 -3.28
N MET A 143 -25.79 8.90 -2.09
CA MET A 143 -25.97 9.59 -0.81
C MET A 143 -24.69 9.57 0.03
N ILE A 144 -24.43 10.68 0.70
CA ILE A 144 -23.32 10.84 1.66
C ILE A 144 -23.91 11.00 3.06
N VAL A 145 -23.45 10.18 4.01
CA VAL A 145 -23.89 10.29 5.41
C VAL A 145 -23.25 11.52 6.09
N LEU A 146 -24.07 12.35 6.75
CA LEU A 146 -23.65 13.58 7.42
C LEU A 146 -23.26 13.36 8.88
N ASP A 147 -23.68 12.26 9.51
CA ASP A 147 -23.38 11.93 10.90
C ASP A 147 -21.96 11.40 11.09
N SER A 148 -21.18 12.02 11.97
CA SER A 148 -19.77 11.63 12.22
C SER A 148 -19.63 10.32 13.00
N THR A 149 -20.71 9.88 13.64
CA THR A 149 -20.77 8.66 14.47
C THR A 149 -20.95 7.38 13.64
N HIS A 150 -21.25 7.50 12.35
CA HIS A 150 -21.38 6.34 11.48
C HIS A 150 -20.05 5.55 11.44
N PRO A 151 -20.05 4.22 11.64
CA PRO A 151 -18.82 3.42 11.73
C PRO A 151 -17.85 3.61 10.57
N ALA A 152 -18.36 3.70 9.33
CA ALA A 152 -17.55 4.02 8.16
C ALA A 152 -16.76 5.33 8.34
N ARG A 153 -17.40 6.41 8.81
CA ARG A 153 -16.72 7.71 8.98
C ARG A 153 -15.70 7.68 10.11
N VAL A 154 -16.01 7.02 11.23
CA VAL A 154 -15.06 6.85 12.34
C VAL A 154 -13.81 6.11 11.86
N LEU A 155 -13.97 4.99 11.15
CA LEU A 155 -12.85 4.23 10.60
C LEU A 155 -12.07 5.03 9.55
N GLY A 156 -12.76 5.81 8.70
CA GLY A 156 -12.14 6.71 7.74
C GLY A 156 -11.29 7.79 8.41
N MET A 157 -11.76 8.39 9.51
CA MET A 157 -10.99 9.36 10.28
C MET A 157 -9.76 8.73 10.96
N VAL A 158 -9.93 7.57 11.62
CA VAL A 158 -8.83 6.83 12.26
C VAL A 158 -7.79 6.44 11.20
N SER A 159 -8.24 5.95 10.04
CA SER A 159 -7.39 5.69 8.88
C SER A 159 -6.58 6.93 8.49
N GLY A 160 -7.23 8.07 8.29
CA GLY A 160 -6.59 9.33 7.94
C GLY A 160 -5.48 9.72 8.93
N VAL A 161 -5.74 9.64 10.24
CA VAL A 161 -4.72 9.92 11.27
C VAL A 161 -3.51 9.00 11.11
N PHE A 162 -3.76 7.71 10.95
CA PHE A 162 -2.72 6.69 10.81
C PHE A 162 -1.86 6.93 9.55
N LEU A 163 -2.50 7.22 8.41
CA LEU A 163 -1.80 7.52 7.16
C LEU A 163 -0.96 8.80 7.28
N ILE A 164 -1.52 9.88 7.83
CA ILE A 164 -0.81 11.16 7.99
C ILE A 164 0.38 11.02 8.93
N VAL A 165 0.17 10.49 10.14
CA VAL A 165 1.24 10.34 11.13
C VAL A 165 2.31 9.38 10.63
N GLY A 166 1.91 8.24 10.04
CA GLY A 166 2.83 7.28 9.47
C GLY A 166 3.69 7.87 8.35
N ALA A 167 3.08 8.59 7.41
CA ALA A 167 3.79 9.26 6.34
C ALA A 167 4.71 10.37 6.85
N ALA A 168 4.27 11.17 7.82
CA ALA A 168 5.07 12.24 8.42
C ALA A 168 6.32 11.69 9.15
N ILE A 169 6.18 10.60 9.91
CA ILE A 169 7.33 9.94 10.55
C ILE A 169 8.30 9.42 9.48
N TRP A 170 7.80 8.78 8.41
CA TRP A 170 8.66 8.29 7.33
C TRP A 170 9.41 9.45 6.66
N LEU A 171 8.72 10.52 6.27
CA LEU A 171 9.34 11.67 5.63
C LEU A 171 10.37 12.33 6.56
N SER A 172 10.07 12.47 7.85
CA SER A 172 11.00 13.00 8.85
C SER A 172 12.27 12.17 8.96
N VAL A 173 12.14 10.83 8.96
CA VAL A 173 13.29 9.93 8.96
C VAL A 173 14.10 10.07 7.68
N ARG A 174 13.45 10.06 6.51
CA ARG A 174 14.12 10.20 5.22
C ARG A 174 14.83 11.53 5.08
N TYR A 175 14.22 12.60 5.59
CA TYR A 175 14.82 13.92 5.60
C TYR A 175 16.19 13.92 6.29
N LYS A 176 16.27 13.25 7.45
CA LYS A 176 17.50 13.10 8.25
C LYS A 176 18.53 12.18 7.60
N GLU A 177 18.10 11.06 7.01
CA GLU A 177 19.00 10.07 6.40
C GLU A 177 19.65 10.53 5.10
N VAL A 178 18.88 11.19 4.24
CA VAL A 178 19.37 11.65 2.91
C VAL A 178 20.20 12.93 3.04
N GLY A 179 20.18 13.58 4.21
CA GLY A 179 20.92 14.81 4.47
C GLY A 179 20.46 15.93 3.55
N TYR A 180 19.15 16.18 3.49
CA TYR A 180 18.59 17.26 2.66
C TYR A 180 19.02 18.66 3.10
N SER A 181 19.72 18.80 4.23
CA SER A 181 20.41 20.04 4.61
C SER A 181 21.40 20.43 3.51
N GLY A 182 21.01 21.37 2.64
CA GLY A 182 21.78 21.83 1.49
C GLY A 182 21.26 21.39 0.11
N LYS A 183 20.22 20.55 0.04
CA LYS A 183 19.52 20.18 -1.21
C LYS A 183 18.17 20.89 -1.30
N GLN A 184 17.79 21.25 -2.51
CA GLN A 184 16.50 21.91 -2.76
C GLN A 184 15.35 20.94 -2.44
N TRP A 185 14.28 21.46 -1.81
CA TRP A 185 13.15 20.65 -1.31
C TRP A 185 12.42 19.84 -2.39
N TRP A 186 12.56 20.20 -3.67
CA TRP A 186 12.01 19.50 -4.82
C TRP A 186 12.91 18.38 -5.38
N GLN A 187 14.11 18.16 -4.83
CA GLN A 187 14.99 17.05 -5.21
C GLN A 187 14.55 15.72 -4.55
N LEU A 188 13.25 15.44 -4.59
CA LEU A 188 12.69 14.18 -4.14
C LEU A 188 13.21 13.07 -5.07
N THR A 189 13.93 12.11 -4.50
CA THR A 189 14.28 10.89 -5.23
C THR A 189 13.01 10.05 -5.32
N GLY A 190 12.81 9.21 -6.35
CA GLY A 190 11.55 8.46 -6.51
C GLY A 190 11.13 7.59 -5.30
N ALA A 191 11.96 7.46 -4.27
CA ALA A 191 11.66 6.82 -2.99
C ALA A 191 10.71 7.64 -2.08
N GLU A 192 10.69 8.98 -2.20
CA GLU A 192 9.83 9.85 -1.40
C GLU A 192 8.41 9.97 -1.97
N TYR A 193 8.19 9.55 -3.22
CA TYR A 193 6.88 9.58 -3.87
C TYR A 193 5.79 8.86 -3.05
N LEU A 194 6.09 7.66 -2.55
CA LEU A 194 5.12 6.83 -1.82
C LEU A 194 4.63 7.51 -0.53
N PRO A 195 5.50 7.92 0.41
CA PRO A 195 5.03 8.58 1.63
C PRO A 195 4.39 9.95 1.35
N VAL A 196 4.82 10.71 0.33
CA VAL A 196 4.12 11.94 -0.08
C VAL A 196 2.71 11.66 -0.57
N THR A 197 2.54 10.63 -1.41
CA THR A 197 1.21 10.25 -1.91
C THR A 197 0.31 9.77 -0.78
N ILE A 198 0.83 8.97 0.16
CA ILE A 198 0.08 8.52 1.34
C ILE A 198 -0.33 9.71 2.22
N LEU A 199 0.56 10.69 2.41
CA LEU A 199 0.22 11.92 3.12
C LEU A 199 -0.93 12.68 2.41
N LEU A 200 -0.86 12.81 1.09
CA LEU A 200 -1.89 13.46 0.29
C LEU A 200 -3.24 12.72 0.37
N LEU A 201 -3.24 11.38 0.38
CA LEU A 201 -4.45 10.57 0.60
C LEU A 201 -5.09 10.87 1.95
N GLY A 202 -4.28 10.89 3.02
CA GLY A 202 -4.78 11.19 4.37
C GLY A 202 -5.32 12.61 4.48
N VAL A 203 -4.58 13.61 4.00
CA VAL A 203 -4.98 15.03 4.05
C VAL A 203 -6.24 15.27 3.21
N SER A 204 -6.30 14.77 1.99
CA SER A 204 -7.49 14.93 1.12
C SER A 204 -8.73 14.26 1.71
N GLY A 205 -8.59 13.13 2.41
CA GLY A 205 -9.70 12.50 3.12
C GLY A 205 -10.25 13.37 4.27
N PHE A 206 -9.38 14.05 5.02
CA PHE A 206 -9.82 15.02 6.03
C PHE A 206 -10.45 16.28 5.43
N VAL A 207 -9.97 16.74 4.28
CA VAL A 207 -10.60 17.85 3.54
C VAL A 207 -12.02 17.46 3.11
N LEU A 208 -12.21 16.24 2.61
CA LEU A 208 -13.54 15.70 2.30
C LEU A 208 -14.42 15.64 3.54
N GLN A 209 -13.90 15.13 4.67
CA GLN A 209 -14.63 15.09 5.94
C GLN A 209 -15.04 16.50 6.42
N ALA A 210 -14.15 17.48 6.29
CA ALA A 210 -14.42 18.87 6.65
C ALA A 210 -15.50 19.48 5.75
N ALA A 211 -15.49 19.17 4.45
CA ALA A 211 -16.51 19.64 3.52
C ALA A 211 -17.90 19.05 3.84
N VAL A 212 -17.97 17.77 4.19
CA VAL A 212 -19.22 17.13 4.67
C VAL A 212 -19.72 17.79 5.96
N LEU A 213 -18.83 18.14 6.89
CA LEU A 213 -19.20 18.85 8.12
C LEU A 213 -19.67 20.29 7.85
N ALA A 214 -18.99 21.04 7.00
CA ALA A 214 -19.40 22.37 6.57
C ALA A 214 -20.80 22.33 5.94
N TYR A 215 -21.06 21.29 5.15
CA TYR A 215 -22.38 21.03 4.58
C TYR A 215 -23.45 20.80 5.65
N ALA A 216 -23.20 19.87 6.57
CA ALA A 216 -24.13 19.52 7.64
C ALA A 216 -24.49 20.72 8.53
N ASN A 217 -23.60 21.72 8.64
CA ASN A 217 -23.80 22.93 9.44
C ASN A 217 -24.26 24.14 8.62
N GLY A 218 -24.60 23.97 7.33
CA GLY A 218 -25.14 25.04 6.48
C GLY A 218 -24.16 26.19 6.22
N TRP A 219 -22.86 25.91 6.13
CA TRP A 219 -21.85 26.95 5.92
C TRP A 219 -21.99 27.63 4.54
N PRO A 220 -21.76 28.95 4.43
CA PRO A 220 -21.74 29.63 3.14
C PRO A 220 -20.73 28.98 2.18
N GLY A 221 -21.18 28.60 0.98
CA GLY A 221 -20.33 27.95 -0.03
C GLY A 221 -20.04 26.46 0.20
N ALA A 222 -20.74 25.80 1.13
CA ALA A 222 -20.52 24.38 1.43
C ALA A 222 -20.73 23.46 0.22
N ASP A 223 -21.69 23.75 -0.68
CA ASP A 223 -21.91 22.99 -1.91
C ASP A 223 -20.64 22.96 -2.79
N THR A 224 -20.06 24.15 -3.06
CA THR A 224 -18.83 24.30 -3.86
C THR A 224 -17.64 23.63 -3.18
N PHE A 225 -17.54 23.76 -1.86
CA PHE A 225 -16.47 23.12 -1.10
C PHE A 225 -16.57 21.59 -1.14
N LEU A 226 -17.78 21.04 -1.02
CA LEU A 226 -18.03 19.61 -1.15
C LEU A 226 -17.65 19.10 -2.55
N TRP A 227 -18.02 19.84 -3.60
CA TRP A 227 -17.65 19.51 -4.97
C TRP A 227 -16.14 19.43 -5.15
N PHE A 228 -15.42 20.46 -4.69
CA PHE A 228 -13.95 20.47 -4.69
C PHE A 228 -13.37 19.28 -3.92
N ALA A 229 -13.85 19.04 -2.71
CA ALA A 229 -13.26 18.06 -1.80
C ALA A 229 -13.44 16.62 -2.29
N VAL A 230 -14.58 16.29 -2.93
CA VAL A 230 -14.81 14.98 -3.55
C VAL A 230 -13.76 14.71 -4.64
N HIS A 231 -13.54 15.66 -5.54
CA HIS A 231 -12.54 15.52 -6.61
C HIS A 231 -11.11 15.51 -6.07
N PHE A 232 -10.81 16.42 -5.12
CA PHE A 232 -9.51 16.52 -4.48
C PHE A 232 -9.13 15.24 -3.74
N HIS A 233 -10.09 14.43 -3.28
CA HIS A 233 -9.81 13.14 -2.68
C HIS A 233 -9.79 11.99 -3.71
N ALA A 234 -10.77 11.94 -4.62
CA ALA A 234 -10.87 10.87 -5.61
C ALA A 234 -9.65 10.80 -6.56
N ILE A 235 -9.11 11.96 -6.97
CA ILE A 235 -7.97 12.03 -7.89
C ILE A 235 -6.70 11.41 -7.27
N PRO A 236 -6.24 11.80 -6.05
CA PRO A 236 -5.14 11.13 -5.37
C PRO A 236 -5.37 9.63 -5.15
N VAL A 237 -6.59 9.21 -4.81
CA VAL A 237 -6.93 7.79 -4.64
C VAL A 237 -6.70 7.02 -5.94
N ALA A 238 -7.25 7.50 -7.05
CA ALA A 238 -7.05 6.89 -8.36
C ALA A 238 -5.56 6.88 -8.75
N ALA A 239 -4.88 8.03 -8.61
CA ALA A 239 -3.46 8.17 -8.94
C ALA A 239 -2.58 7.20 -8.13
N PHE A 240 -2.86 7.01 -6.83
CA PHE A 240 -2.14 6.07 -5.98
C PHE A 240 -2.19 4.65 -6.52
N PHE A 241 -3.37 4.15 -6.88
CA PHE A 241 -3.52 2.80 -7.42
C PHE A 241 -2.97 2.68 -8.85
N TRP A 242 -3.15 3.70 -9.67
CA TRP A 242 -2.68 3.68 -11.05
C TRP A 242 -1.17 3.70 -11.17
N LEU A 243 -0.50 4.44 -10.29
CA LEU A 243 0.95 4.56 -10.26
C LEU A 243 1.61 3.53 -9.33
N PHE A 244 0.83 2.72 -8.62
CA PHE A 244 1.31 1.74 -7.64
C PHE A 244 2.44 0.86 -8.20
N PHE A 245 2.20 0.24 -9.37
CA PHE A 245 3.19 -0.64 -10.02
C PHE A 245 4.29 0.09 -10.79
N TRP A 246 4.21 1.42 -10.93
CA TRP A 246 5.24 2.24 -11.60
C TRP A 246 6.18 2.93 -10.64
N THR A 247 5.84 2.89 -9.37
CA THR A 247 6.65 3.45 -8.30
C THR A 247 7.37 2.33 -7.58
N LYS A 248 8.14 2.67 -6.55
CA LYS A 248 8.71 1.68 -5.65
C LYS A 248 7.66 0.94 -4.83
N ALA A 249 6.37 1.27 -4.88
CA ALA A 249 5.34 0.61 -4.07
C ALA A 249 5.09 -0.86 -4.47
N ASP A 250 5.43 -1.24 -5.70
CA ASP A 250 5.33 -2.61 -6.22
C ASP A 250 6.00 -3.67 -5.33
N HIS A 251 7.10 -3.31 -4.65
CA HIS A 251 7.79 -4.18 -3.70
C HIS A 251 6.90 -4.67 -2.56
N ILE A 252 5.87 -3.91 -2.16
CA ILE A 252 4.95 -4.30 -1.09
C ILE A 252 4.20 -5.55 -1.51
N VAL A 253 3.63 -5.54 -2.71
CA VAL A 253 2.86 -6.66 -3.27
C VAL A 253 3.78 -7.85 -3.53
N TYR A 254 4.91 -7.64 -4.20
CA TYR A 254 5.84 -8.73 -4.49
C TYR A 254 6.38 -9.40 -3.23
N ARG A 255 6.60 -8.63 -2.16
CA ARG A 255 7.06 -9.17 -0.88
C ARG A 255 6.03 -10.06 -0.20
N ILE A 256 4.74 -9.72 -0.28
CA ILE A 256 3.66 -10.57 0.25
C ILE A 256 3.67 -11.91 -0.47
N PHE A 257 3.62 -11.90 -1.80
CA PHE A 257 3.65 -13.13 -2.59
C PHE A 257 4.93 -13.94 -2.38
N TRP A 258 6.09 -13.27 -2.27
CA TRP A 258 7.33 -13.94 -1.94
C TRP A 258 7.30 -14.62 -0.58
N ARG A 259 6.68 -14.01 0.44
CA ARG A 259 6.59 -14.64 1.77
C ARG A 259 5.67 -15.84 1.81
N ILE A 260 4.59 -15.81 1.04
CA ILE A 260 3.74 -16.98 0.82
C ILE A 260 4.58 -18.10 0.22
N TYR A 261 5.39 -17.77 -0.80
CA TYR A 261 6.27 -18.73 -1.45
C TYR A 261 7.34 -19.28 -0.48
N ASP A 262 8.01 -18.41 0.28
CA ASP A 262 9.00 -18.73 1.29
C ASP A 262 8.43 -19.68 2.36
N TYR A 263 7.22 -19.44 2.87
CA TYR A 263 6.58 -20.35 3.82
C TYR A 263 6.15 -21.68 3.21
N ALA A 264 5.58 -21.66 2.01
CA ALA A 264 5.19 -22.88 1.31
C ALA A 264 6.40 -23.77 0.97
N ASP A 265 7.57 -23.15 0.78
CA ASP A 265 8.82 -23.82 0.40
C ASP A 265 9.69 -24.22 1.60
N LYS A 266 9.69 -23.45 2.69
CA LYS A 266 10.44 -23.78 3.93
C LYS A 266 10.03 -25.11 4.56
N GLU A 267 8.78 -25.54 4.37
CA GLU A 267 8.31 -26.84 4.86
C GLU A 267 8.63 -28.00 3.89
N LEU A 268 9.12 -27.70 2.67
CA LEU A 268 9.73 -28.67 1.75
C LEU A 268 11.26 -28.80 1.97
N ALA A 269 11.83 -28.06 2.93
CA ALA A 269 13.26 -27.84 3.06
C ALA A 269 14.04 -29.07 3.57
N GLY A 270 14.34 -29.98 2.63
CA GLY A 270 15.66 -30.58 2.46
C GLY A 270 16.43 -29.90 1.30
N ALA A 271 17.20 -30.65 0.51
CA ALA A 271 18.05 -30.17 -0.59
C ALA A 271 17.34 -29.45 -1.77
N ASN A 272 16.02 -29.21 -1.69
CA ASN A 272 15.18 -28.75 -2.80
C ASN A 272 14.51 -27.38 -2.55
N THR A 273 15.06 -26.52 -1.67
CA THR A 273 14.50 -25.18 -1.41
C THR A 273 14.51 -24.32 -2.68
N ARG A 274 13.37 -23.75 -3.07
CA ARG A 274 13.18 -22.71 -4.10
C ARG A 274 13.68 -21.33 -3.65
N LEU A 275 14.52 -21.29 -2.62
CA LEU A 275 15.28 -20.12 -2.22
C LEU A 275 16.66 -20.20 -2.88
N PRO A 276 17.32 -19.08 -3.20
CA PRO A 276 18.68 -19.13 -3.73
C PRO A 276 19.55 -19.83 -2.67
N PRO A 277 20.43 -20.77 -3.05
CA PRO A 277 21.25 -21.47 -2.09
C PRO A 277 22.06 -20.47 -1.28
N THR A 278 22.28 -20.73 0.01
CA THR A 278 23.02 -19.83 0.91
C THR A 278 24.46 -19.57 0.46
N THR A 279 24.97 -20.36 -0.48
CA THR A 279 26.27 -20.21 -1.14
C THR A 279 26.28 -19.18 -2.29
N LEU A 280 25.10 -18.79 -2.79
CA LEU A 280 24.96 -17.81 -3.88
C LEU A 280 25.03 -16.40 -3.30
N LYS A 281 26.22 -15.83 -3.36
CA LYS A 281 26.52 -14.45 -2.94
C LYS A 281 25.76 -13.46 -3.83
N PRO A 282 24.74 -12.76 -3.32
CA PRO A 282 23.95 -11.87 -4.15
C PRO A 282 24.80 -10.69 -4.62
N LEU A 283 24.83 -10.39 -5.92
CA LEU A 283 25.58 -9.25 -6.45
C LEU A 283 24.64 -8.09 -6.76
N ASN A 284 25.01 -6.86 -6.44
CA ASN A 284 24.28 -5.65 -6.84
C ASN A 284 24.40 -5.42 -8.37
N LYS A 285 23.70 -4.41 -8.90
CA LYS A 285 23.74 -4.05 -10.33
C LYS A 285 25.13 -3.66 -10.85
N THR A 286 26.09 -3.40 -9.98
CA THR A 286 27.50 -3.12 -10.31
C THR A 286 28.41 -4.35 -10.16
N GLY A 287 27.84 -5.53 -9.91
CA GLY A 287 28.59 -6.77 -9.72
C GLY A 287 29.25 -6.92 -8.34
N LYS A 288 28.93 -6.06 -7.37
CA LYS A 288 29.47 -6.13 -6.01
C LYS A 288 28.60 -6.99 -5.10
N GLU A 289 29.24 -7.84 -4.31
CA GLU A 289 28.58 -8.68 -3.32
C GLU A 289 27.76 -7.83 -2.32
N ILE A 290 26.49 -8.21 -2.18
CA ILE A 290 25.55 -7.76 -1.17
C ILE A 290 25.75 -8.72 0.01
N GLN A 291 26.21 -8.18 1.13
CA GLN A 291 26.37 -8.94 2.37
C GLN A 291 25.05 -9.63 2.75
N PRO A 292 25.07 -10.91 3.15
CA PRO A 292 23.86 -11.65 3.47
C PRO A 292 23.14 -11.03 4.68
N GLY A 293 21.87 -10.68 4.47
CA GLY A 293 21.01 -10.02 5.46
C GLY A 293 19.56 -9.85 4.97
N TYR A 294 19.04 -10.84 4.24
CA TYR A 294 17.65 -10.87 3.78
C TYR A 294 16.74 -11.65 4.74
#